data_AF-A0A1W7MFM4-F1
#
_entry.id   AF-A0A1W7MFM4-F1
#
_cell.length_a   1.000
_cell.length_b   1.000
_cell.length_c   1.000
_cell.angle_alpha   90.00
_cell.angle_beta   90.00
_cell.angle_gamma   90.00
#
_symmetry.space_group_name_H-M   'P 1'
#
loop_
_entity.id
_entity.type
_entity.pdbx_description
1 polymer ?
#
loop_
_entity_poly.entity_id
_entity_poly.type
_entity_poly.pdbx_seq_one_letter_code
_entity_poly.pdbx_strand_id
1 'polypeptide(L)'
;MTRILADLPDEDIQWLDARAAEEGKSRASVLREAVASFKAQNRASRRSDWIARGAGYWKDRADIGDAVEYQRAIRDDRTPYDQV
;
A
#
# COMPACT_ATOMS: atom_id res chain seq x y z
N MET A 1 -1.98 8.10 -25.90
CA MET A 1 -1.92 6.62 -25.78
C MET A 1 -0.57 6.16 -26.28
N THR A 2 0.14 5.33 -25.51
CA THR A 2 1.38 4.68 -25.94
C THR A 2 1.07 3.25 -26.41
N ARG A 3 1.80 2.77 -27.42
CA ARG A 3 1.71 1.39 -27.90
C ARG A 3 2.71 0.53 -27.14
N ILE A 4 2.30 -0.68 -26.79
CA ILE A 4 3.16 -1.69 -26.17
C ILE A 4 3.07 -2.99 -26.98
N LEU A 5 4.14 -3.79 -26.93
CA LEU A 5 4.13 -5.18 -27.37
C LEU A 5 4.08 -6.05 -26.12
N ALA A 6 3.23 -7.06 -26.14
CA ALA A 6 3.09 -8.03 -25.06
C ALA A 6 2.94 -9.41 -25.70
N ASP A 7 3.78 -10.33 -25.28
CA ASP A 7 3.69 -11.73 -25.68
C ASP A 7 2.70 -12.43 -24.74
N LEU A 8 1.66 -13.02 -25.32
CA LEU A 8 0.67 -13.81 -24.62
C LEU A 8 0.52 -15.15 -25.35
N PRO A 9 0.30 -16.26 -24.63
CA PRO A 9 -0.11 -17.53 -25.22
C PRO A 9 -1.35 -17.36 -26.11
N ASP A 10 -1.44 -18.17 -27.17
CA ASP A 10 -2.59 -18.13 -28.09
C ASP A 10 -3.92 -18.39 -27.39
N GLU A 11 -3.93 -19.23 -26.35
CA GLU A 11 -5.09 -19.52 -25.52
C GLU A 11 -5.61 -18.27 -24.79
N ASP A 12 -4.71 -17.44 -24.26
CA ASP A 12 -5.06 -16.21 -23.56
C ASP A 12 -5.61 -15.16 -24.53
N ILE A 13 -5.07 -15.10 -25.75
CA ILE A 13 -5.59 -14.22 -26.80
C ILE A 13 -7.02 -14.62 -27.19
N GLN A 14 -7.27 -15.92 -27.40
CA GLN A 14 -8.60 -16.43 -27.73
C GLN A 14 -9.61 -16.17 -26.61
N TRP A 15 -9.21 -16.41 -25.36
CA TRP A 15 -10.03 -16.11 -24.20
C TRP A 15 -10.38 -14.62 -24.12
N LEU A 16 -9.41 -13.74 -24.36
CA LEU A 16 -9.60 -12.30 -24.31
C LEU A 16 -10.55 -11.80 -25.43
N ASP A 17 -10.45 -12.36 -26.63
CA ASP A 17 -11.35 -12.05 -27.74
C ASP A 17 -12.78 -12.51 -27.45
N ALA A 18 -12.95 -13.73 -26.90
CA ALA A 18 -14.26 -14.23 -26.48
C ALA A 18 -14.89 -13.35 -25.39
N ARG A 19 -14.10 -12.97 -24.38
CA ARG A 19 -14.54 -12.08 -23.30
C ARG A 19 -14.94 -10.69 -23.82
N ALA A 20 -14.17 -10.14 -24.76
CA ALA A 20 -14.47 -8.87 -25.38
C ALA A 20 -15.78 -8.91 -26.19
N ALA A 21 -16.01 -10.01 -26.92
CA ALA A 21 -17.25 -10.23 -27.67
C ALA A 21 -18.47 -10.36 -26.75
N GLU A 22 -18.35 -11.11 -25.65
CA GLU A 22 -19.40 -11.27 -24.65
C GLU A 22 -19.81 -9.92 -24.01
N GLU A 23 -18.84 -9.05 -23.73
CA GLU A 23 -19.09 -7.71 -23.15
C GLU A 23 -19.43 -6.63 -24.20
N GLY A 24 -19.39 -6.95 -25.50
CA GLY A 24 -19.59 -5.97 -26.58
C GLY A 24 -18.50 -4.89 -26.64
N LYS A 25 -17.29 -5.18 -26.15
CA LYS A 25 -16.17 -4.24 -26.05
C LYS A 25 -15.07 -4.60 -27.05
N SER A 26 -14.18 -3.64 -27.30
CA SER A 26 -12.91 -3.96 -27.97
C SER A 26 -11.96 -4.67 -27.01
N ARG A 27 -11.18 -5.62 -27.53
CA ARG A 27 -10.08 -6.29 -26.81
C ARG A 27 -9.19 -5.31 -26.04
N ALA A 28 -8.83 -4.19 -26.65
CA ALA A 28 -7.99 -3.17 -26.03
C ALA A 28 -8.70 -2.48 -24.83
N SER A 29 -10.03 -2.38 -24.83
CA SER A 29 -10.78 -1.86 -23.68
C SER A 29 -10.73 -2.83 -22.50
N VAL A 30 -10.97 -4.11 -22.76
CA VAL A 30 -10.88 -5.17 -21.74
C VAL A 30 -9.49 -5.20 -21.10
N LEU A 31 -8.43 -5.11 -21.91
CA LEU A 31 -7.05 -5.01 -21.41
C LEU A 31 -6.83 -3.78 -20.52
N ARG A 32 -7.35 -2.61 -20.89
CA ARG A 32 -7.21 -1.39 -20.06
C ARG A 32 -7.92 -1.54 -18.71
N GLU A 33 -9.12 -2.12 -18.71
CA GLU A 33 -9.89 -2.40 -17.49
C GLU A 33 -9.19 -3.43 -16.60
N ALA A 34 -8.64 -4.49 -17.19
CA ALA A 34 -7.86 -5.49 -16.49
C ALA A 34 -6.62 -4.88 -15.81
N VAL A 35 -5.85 -4.04 -16.53
CA VAL A 35 -4.68 -3.33 -15.98
C VAL A 35 -5.08 -2.38 -14.85
N ALA A 36 -6.18 -1.63 -15.01
CA ALA A 36 -6.69 -0.73 -13.98
C ALA A 36 -7.08 -1.49 -12.71
N SER A 37 -7.80 -2.60 -12.86
CA SER A 37 -8.22 -3.48 -11.76
C SER A 37 -7.02 -4.11 -11.06
N PHE A 38 -6.06 -4.64 -11.81
CA PHE A 38 -4.82 -5.19 -11.26
C PHE A 38 -4.04 -4.13 -10.48
N LYS A 39 -3.99 -2.88 -10.95
CA LYS A 39 -3.33 -1.78 -10.25
C LYS A 39 -4.05 -1.42 -8.95
N ALA A 40 -5.37 -1.44 -8.93
CA ALA A 40 -6.17 -1.19 -7.72
C ALA A 40 -5.96 -2.28 -6.67
N GLN A 41 -6.02 -3.56 -7.09
CA GLN A 41 -5.75 -4.71 -6.21
C GLN A 41 -4.34 -4.66 -5.64
N ASN A 42 -3.34 -4.38 -6.49
CA ASN A 42 -1.96 -4.23 -6.05
C ASN A 42 -1.75 -3.07 -5.08
N ARG A 43 -2.46 -1.95 -5.25
CA ARG A 43 -2.41 -0.84 -4.28
C ARG A 43 -3.04 -1.21 -2.96
N ALA A 44 -4.14 -1.96 -2.96
CA ALA A 44 -4.73 -2.48 -1.74
C ALA A 44 -3.75 -3.41 -1.00
N SER A 45 -3.08 -4.32 -1.72
CA SER A 45 -2.09 -5.24 -1.14
C SER A 45 -0.77 -4.57 -0.73
N ARG A 46 -0.36 -3.48 -1.39
CA ARG A 46 0.87 -2.72 -1.08
C ARG A 46 0.66 -1.54 -0.14
N ARG A 47 -0.57 -1.13 0.18
CA ARG A 47 -0.75 -0.09 1.20
C ARG A 47 -0.21 -0.65 2.50
N SER A 48 0.78 0.04 3.06
CA SER A 48 1.17 0.02 4.47
C SER A 48 0.03 0.50 5.38
N ASP A 49 -1.22 0.22 5.02
CA ASP A 49 -2.43 0.62 5.71
C ASP A 49 -2.45 0.10 7.13
N TRP A 50 -1.75 -1.01 7.39
CA TRP A 50 -1.55 -1.52 8.72
C TRP A 50 -0.80 -0.52 9.63
N ILE A 51 0.11 0.30 9.09
CA ILE A 51 0.81 1.36 9.84
C ILE A 51 -0.19 2.46 10.22
N ALA A 52 -0.98 2.94 9.25
CA ALA A 52 -2.00 3.95 9.50
C ALA A 52 -3.10 3.44 10.45
N ARG A 53 -3.50 2.17 10.32
CA ARG A 53 -4.46 1.51 11.21
C ARG A 53 -3.92 1.24 12.61
N GLY A 54 -2.62 0.95 12.73
CA GLY A 54 -1.95 0.70 14.01
C GLY A 54 -1.54 1.98 14.75
N ALA A 55 -1.54 3.14 14.08
CA ALA A 55 -1.27 4.43 14.71
C ALA A 55 -2.30 4.70 15.82
N GLY A 56 -1.81 4.82 17.05
CA GLY A 56 -2.65 5.10 18.23
C GLY A 56 -3.17 3.88 18.99
N TYR A 57 -2.92 2.64 18.54
CA TYR A 57 -3.33 1.42 19.26
C TYR A 57 -2.85 1.34 20.71
N TRP A 58 -1.73 2.02 21.01
CA TRP A 58 -1.07 1.98 22.32
C TRP A 58 -1.28 3.28 23.11
N LYS A 59 -2.05 4.24 22.57
CA LYS A 59 -2.19 5.58 23.15
C LYS A 59 -2.83 5.57 24.54
N ASP A 60 -3.83 4.71 24.73
CA ASP A 60 -4.64 4.68 25.96
C ASP A 60 -4.29 3.48 26.87
N ARG A 61 -3.17 2.79 26.60
CA ARG A 61 -2.67 1.67 27.41
C ARG A 61 -2.03 2.23 28.69
N ALA A 62 -2.63 1.95 29.84
CA ALA A 62 -2.13 2.40 31.15
C ALA A 62 -1.09 1.45 31.78
N ASP A 63 -0.90 0.25 31.23
CA ASP A 63 0.07 -0.75 31.68
C ASP A 63 1.49 -0.50 31.16
N ILE A 64 1.66 0.50 30.30
CA ILE A 64 2.93 0.87 29.69
C ILE A 64 3.23 2.29 30.18
N GLY A 65 4.34 2.47 30.89
CA GLY A 65 4.72 3.77 31.46
C GLY A 65 4.95 4.85 30.40
N ASP A 66 4.86 6.12 30.79
CA ASP A 66 5.11 7.26 29.90
C ASP A 66 6.59 7.30 29.49
N ALA A 67 6.83 7.17 28.18
CA ALA A 67 8.17 7.19 27.62
C ALA A 67 8.89 8.54 27.79
N VAL A 68 8.15 9.66 27.79
CA VAL A 68 8.70 11.00 28.01
C VAL A 68 9.08 11.17 29.47
N GLU A 69 8.25 10.70 30.40
CA GLU A 69 8.57 10.70 31.82
C GLU A 69 9.84 9.88 32.09
N TYR A 70 9.92 8.66 31.56
CA TYR A 70 11.11 7.82 31.63
C TYR A 70 12.36 8.52 31.07
N GLN A 71 12.25 9.12 29.87
CA GLN A 71 13.36 9.85 29.23
C GLN A 71 13.82 11.06 30.05
N ARG A 72 12.91 11.73 30.76
CA ARG A 72 13.26 12.85 31.65
C ARG A 72 13.99 12.35 32.88
N ALA A 73 13.49 11.29 33.53
CA ALA A 73 14.13 10.70 34.71
C ALA A 73 15.59 10.28 34.46
N ILE A 74 15.88 9.65 33.32
CA ILE A 74 17.27 9.24 32.96
C ILE A 74 18.18 10.40 32.53
N ARG A 75 17.64 11.62 32.40
CA ARG A 75 18.37 12.83 32.01
C ARG A 75 18.44 13.85 33.14
N ASP A 76 17.79 13.58 34.27
CA ASP A 76 17.69 14.51 35.40
C ASP A 76 19.06 14.78 36.03
N ASP A 77 19.97 13.81 35.95
CA ASP A 77 21.35 13.89 36.45
C ASP A 77 22.34 14.54 35.47
N ARG A 78 21.89 14.89 34.25
CA ARG A 78 22.78 15.43 33.22
C ARG A 78 22.94 16.93 33.39
N THR A 79 24.19 17.37 33.55
CA THR A 79 24.55 18.78 33.45
C THR A 79 24.16 19.31 32.05
N PRO A 80 23.32 20.35 31.97
CA PRO A 80 22.98 21.01 30.72
C PRO A 80 24.24 21.50 29.99
N TYR A 81 24.26 21.44 28.66
CA TYR A 81 25.45 21.76 27.86
C TYR A 81 25.95 23.21 28.05
N ASP A 82 25.06 24.13 28.40
CA ASP A 82 25.36 25.54 28.70
C ASP A 82 26.03 25.75 30.07
N GLN A 83 26.16 24.69 30.87
CA GLN A 83 26.80 24.69 32.20
C GLN A 83 28.12 23.89 32.21
N VAL A 84 28.62 23.48 31.04
CA VAL A 84 29.90 22.74 30.85
C VAL A 84 30.96 23.64 30.26
#